data_AF-A0A2V5YVL5-F1
#
_entry.id   AF-A0A2V5YVL5-F1
#
_cell.length_a   1.000
_cell.length_b   1.000
_cell.length_c   1.000
_cell.angle_alpha   90.00
_cell.angle_beta   90.00
_cell.angle_gamma   90.00
#
_symmetry.space_group_name_H-M   'P 1'
#
loop_
_entity.id
_entity.type
_entity.pdbx_description
1 polymer ?
#
loop_
_entity_poly.entity_id
_entity_poly.type
_entity_poly.pdbx_seq_one_letter_code
_entity_poly.pdbx_strand_id
1 'polypeptide(L)' 'GIPQFGLVAEDVEKVNPDLVARDEEGKPYTVRYEEVNAMLSTSFSKSIAKFRNWRRTPHTSKSKLKRSLRVSKRLALSLN' A
#
# COMPACT_ATOMS: atom_id res chain seq x y z
N GLY A 1 -18.13 4.77 -26.74
CA GLY A 1 -16.74 4.27 -26.74
C GLY A 1 -16.44 3.69 -25.39
N ILE A 2 -15.72 2.57 -25.33
CA ILE A 2 -15.32 1.93 -24.07
C ILE A 2 -14.20 2.80 -23.48
N PRO A 3 -14.28 3.27 -22.23
CA PRO A 3 -13.17 4.01 -21.62
C PRO A 3 -11.95 3.09 -21.54
N GLN A 4 -10.90 3.44 -22.26
CA GLN A 4 -9.62 2.75 -22.21
C GLN A 4 -8.81 3.38 -21.07
N PHE A 5 -8.62 2.60 -20.02
CA PHE A 5 -7.73 2.96 -18.93
C PHE A 5 -6.35 2.39 -19.25
N GLY A 6 -5.31 3.24 -19.25
CA GLY A 6 -3.94 2.85 -19.55
C GLY A 6 -2.95 3.88 -19.00
N LEU A 7 -1.70 3.46 -18.83
CA LEU A 7 -0.61 4.37 -18.48
C LEU A 7 -0.15 5.12 -19.74
N VAL A 8 0.00 6.44 -19.63
CA VAL A 8 0.49 7.33 -20.70
C VAL A 8 2.02 7.30 -20.69
N ALA A 9 2.66 7.00 -21.83
CA ALA A 9 4.10 6.79 -21.91
C ALA A 9 4.90 8.02 -21.47
N GLU A 10 4.42 9.21 -21.81
CA GLU A 10 5.00 10.51 -21.46
C GLU A 10 4.92 10.81 -19.96
N ASP A 11 3.87 10.35 -19.27
CA ASP A 11 3.73 10.54 -17.83
C ASP A 11 4.53 9.48 -17.04
N VAL A 12 4.64 8.27 -17.57
CA VAL A 12 5.52 7.24 -17.01
C VAL A 12 6.99 7.63 -17.19
N GLU A 13 7.37 8.24 -18.32
CA GLU A 13 8.75 8.67 -18.58
C GLU A 13 9.26 9.67 -17.53
N LYS A 14 8.39 10.58 -17.07
CA LYS A 14 8.71 11.55 -16.02
C LYS A 14 8.94 10.93 -14.64
N VAL A 15 8.30 9.79 -14.36
CA VAL A 15 8.38 9.10 -13.06
C VAL A 15 9.48 8.05 -13.07
N ASN A 16 9.57 7.27 -14.15
CA ASN A 16 10.57 6.25 -14.36
C ASN A 16 10.78 5.96 -15.87
N PRO A 17 11.83 6.54 -16.49
CA PRO A 17 12.07 6.40 -17.93
C PRO A 17 12.44 4.97 -18.36
N ASP A 18 12.92 4.12 -17.45
CA ASP A 18 13.26 2.73 -17.78
C ASP A 18 12.03 1.89 -18.14
N LEU A 19 10.84 2.33 -17.71
CA LEU A 19 9.57 1.66 -17.97
C LEU A 19 8.93 2.06 -19.30
N VAL A 20 9.62 2.86 -20.12
CA VAL A 20 9.10 3.40 -21.38
C VAL A 20 10.00 2.99 -22.54
N ALA A 21 9.41 2.38 -23.57
CA ALA A 21 10.08 2.13 -24.82
C ALA A 21 10.03 3.40 -25.68
N ARG A 22 11.18 3.75 -26.24
CA ARG A 22 11.36 4.90 -27.13
C ARG A 22 11.42 4.44 -28.59
N ASP A 23 10.96 5.29 -29.49
CA ASP A 23 11.08 5.10 -30.94
C ASP A 23 12.50 5.44 -31.47
N GLU A 24 12.71 5.34 -32.78
CA GLU A 24 13.98 5.64 -33.45
C GLU A 24 14.42 7.11 -33.30
N GLU A 25 13.48 8.01 -33.01
CA GLU A 25 13.73 9.44 -32.75
C GLU A 25 13.99 9.71 -31.27
N GLY A 26 13.93 8.69 -30.41
CA GLY A 26 14.14 8.78 -28.98
C GLY A 26 12.91 9.28 -28.19
N LYS A 27 11.73 9.34 -28.81
CA LYS A 27 10.50 9.78 -28.14
C LYS A 27 9.81 8.61 -27.45
N PRO A 28 9.24 8.81 -26.24
CA PRO A 28 8.46 7.80 -25.54
C PRO A 28 7.25 7.40 -26.38
N TYR A 29 7.19 6.12 -26.80
CA TYR A 29 6.15 5.63 -27.71
C TYR A 29 5.20 4.63 -27.03
N THR A 30 5.70 3.83 -26.09
CA THR A 30 4.85 2.87 -25.36
C THR A 30 5.41 2.53 -24.00
N VAL A 31 4.53 2.20 -23.05
CA VAL A 31 4.92 1.72 -21.73
C VAL A 31 5.24 0.23 -21.80
N ARG A 32 6.37 -0.18 -21.22
CA ARG A 32 6.78 -1.59 -21.14
C ARG A 32 5.95 -2.31 -20.08
N TYR A 33 4.75 -2.74 -20.48
CA TYR A 33 3.77 -3.36 -19.58
C TYR A 33 4.30 -4.58 -18.82
N GLU A 34 5.21 -5.37 -19.40
CA GLU A 34 5.84 -6.50 -18.72
C GLU A 34 6.67 -6.08 -17.50
N GLU A 35 7.42 -4.97 -17.61
CA GLU A 35 8.26 -4.46 -16.53
C GLU A 35 7.42 -3.77 -15.47
N VAL A 36 6.40 -3.04 -15.90
CA VAL A 36 5.36 -2.48 -15.03
C VAL A 36 4.65 -3.60 -14.26
N ASN A 37 4.30 -4.71 -14.91
CA ASN A 37 3.62 -5.84 -14.29
C ASN A 37 4.52 -6.60 -13.28
N ALA A 38 5.81 -6.72 -13.57
CA ALA A 38 6.79 -7.28 -12.64
C ALA A 38 7.00 -6.37 -11.41
N MET A 39 7.02 -5.04 -11.61
CA MET A 39 7.06 -4.07 -10.52
C MET A 39 5.74 -4.01 -9.73
N LEU A 40 4.58 -4.18 -10.38
CA LEU A 40 3.29 -4.29 -9.72
C LEU A 40 3.19 -5.56 -8.87
N SER A 41 3.67 -6.70 -9.36
CA SER A 41 3.65 -7.96 -8.60
C SER A 41 4.50 -7.91 -7.34
N THR A 42 5.67 -7.26 -7.42
CA THR A 42 6.57 -7.08 -6.27
C THR A 42 6.08 -6.00 -5.31
N SER A 43 5.55 -4.88 -5.81
CA SER A 43 4.97 -3.82 -4.97
C SER A 43 3.65 -4.22 -4.31
N PHE A 44 2.84 -5.03 -4.97
CA PHE A 44 1.60 -5.60 -4.43
C PHE A 44 1.91 -6.58 -3.29
N SER A 45 2.89 -7.47 -3.49
CA SER A 45 3.37 -8.39 -2.45
C SER A 45 3.92 -7.64 -1.23
N LYS A 46 4.70 -6.57 -1.43
CA LYS A 46 5.20 -5.70 -0.35
C LYS A 46 4.08 -4.97 0.40
N SER A 47 3.07 -4.48 -0.32
CA SER A 47 1.91 -3.79 0.25
C SER A 47 1.06 -4.73 1.11
N ILE A 48 0.83 -5.96 0.65
CA ILE A 48 0.14 -7.01 1.42
C ILE A 48 0.94 -7.38 2.68
N ALA A 49 2.26 -7.55 2.57
CA ALA A 49 3.12 -7.84 3.71
C ALA A 49 3.10 -6.73 4.77
N LYS A 50 3.17 -5.45 4.35
CA LYS A 50 3.08 -4.29 5.24
C LYS A 50 1.72 -4.22 5.94
N PHE A 51 0.64 -4.42 5.20
CA PHE A 51 -0.72 -4.45 5.75
C PHE A 51 -0.93 -5.61 6.74
N ARG A 52 -0.36 -6.79 6.45
CA ARG A 52 -0.35 -7.94 7.36
C ARG A 52 0.41 -7.63 8.66
N ASN A 53 1.55 -6.95 8.58
CA ASN A 53 2.31 -6.54 9.76
C ASN A 53 1.55 -5.51 10.61
N TRP A 54 0.93 -4.51 9.98
CA TRP A 54 0.09 -3.53 10.67
C TRP A 54 -1.11 -4.19 11.38
N ARG A 55 -1.77 -5.17 10.74
CA ARG A 55 -2.83 -5.95 11.38
C ARG A 55 -2.33 -6.86 12.51
N ARG A 56 -1.07 -7.28 12.50
CA ARG A 56 -0.45 -8.08 13.58
C ARG A 56 -0.04 -7.24 14.79
N THR A 57 -0.08 -5.90 14.71
CA THR A 57 0.20 -5.00 15.85
C THR A 57 -1.04 -4.37 16.52
N PRO A 58 -2.06 -5.11 16.98
CA PRO A 58 -3.08 -4.56 17.89
C PRO A 58 -2.75 -4.82 19.37
N HIS A 59 -1.56 -5.33 19.71
CA HIS A 59 -1.25 -5.95 20.99
C HIS A 59 -1.05 -4.97 22.18
N THR A 60 -0.80 -3.68 21.93
CA THR A 60 -0.58 -2.69 23.00
C THR A 60 -1.83 -1.86 23.33
N SER A 61 -2.71 -1.60 22.36
CA SER A 61 -3.90 -0.76 22.60
C SER A 61 -5.01 -1.51 23.35
N LYS A 62 -5.29 -2.77 23.00
CA LYS A 62 -6.36 -3.56 23.65
C LYS A 62 -6.01 -3.96 25.09
N SER A 63 -4.74 -4.20 25.37
CA SER A 63 -4.23 -4.59 26.70
C SER A 63 -4.25 -3.40 27.67
N LYS A 64 -3.89 -2.18 27.22
CA LYS A 64 -4.04 -0.93 28.00
C LYS A 64 -5.50 -0.66 28.35
N LEU A 65 -6.41 -0.78 27.38
CA LEU A 65 -7.85 -0.59 27.59
C LEU A 65 -8.42 -1.60 28.60
N LYS A 66 -8.09 -2.90 28.46
CA LYS A 66 -8.49 -3.93 29.41
C LYS A 66 -7.94 -3.68 30.83
N ARG A 67 -6.76 -3.09 30.96
CA ARG A 67 -6.16 -2.76 32.27
C ARG A 67 -6.89 -1.59 32.93
N SER A 68 -7.16 -0.52 32.17
CA SER A 68 -7.93 0.63 32.64
C SER A 68 -9.35 0.22 33.08
N LEU A 69 -10.05 -0.58 32.27
CA LEU A 69 -11.40 -1.04 32.59
C LEU A 69 -11.45 -1.88 33.87
N ARG A 70 -10.41 -2.69 34.11
CA ARG A 70 -10.30 -3.53 35.31
C ARG A 70 -10.08 -2.70 36.58
N VAL A 71 -9.32 -1.60 36.47
CA VAL A 71 -9.10 -0.66 37.57
C VAL A 71 -10.38 0.09 37.90
N SER A 72 -11.07 0.65 36.91
CA SER A 72 -12.35 1.34 37.12
C SER A 72 -13.43 0.42 37.70
N LYS A 73 -13.50 -0.84 37.25
CA LYS A 73 -14.44 -1.82 37.79
C LYS A 73 -14.15 -2.17 39.26
N ARG A 74 -12.87 -2.24 39.66
CA ARG A 74 -12.49 -2.47 41.06
C ARG A 74 -12.83 -1.29 41.96
N LEU A 75 -12.62 -0.06 41.47
CA LEU A 75 -12.98 1.15 42.20
C LEU A 75 -14.50 1.27 42.39
N ALA A 76 -15.29 0.93 41.36
CA ALA A 76 -16.75 0.96 41.46
C ALA A 76 -17.31 -0.06 42.48
N LEU A 77 -16.64 -1.21 42.65
CA LEU A 77 -17.03 -2.25 43.60
C LEU A 77 -16.59 -1.95 45.05
N SER A 78 -15.61 -1.06 45.27
CA SER A 78 -15.15 -0.68 46.61
C SER A 78 -15.88 0.54 47.20
N LEU A 79 -16.73 1.17 46.40
CA LEU A 79 -17.53 2.35 46.78
C LEU A 79 -18.99 1.99 47.12
N ASN A 80 -19.31 0.69 47.17
CA ASN A 80 -20.59 0.11 47.56
C ASN A 80 -20.37 -0.88 48.69
#